data_AF-A0A1G7J317-F1
#
_entry.id   AF-A0A1G7J317-F1
#
_cell.length_a   1.000
_cell.length_b   1.000
_cell.length_c   1.000
_cell.angle_alpha   90.00
_cell.angle_beta   90.00
_cell.angle_gamma   90.00
#
_symmetry.space_group_name_H-M   'P 1'
#
loop_
_entity.id
_entity.type
_entity.pdbx_description
1 polymer ?
#
loop_
_entity_poly.entity_id
_entity_poly.type
_entity_poly.pdbx_seq_one_letter_code
_entity_poly.pdbx_strand_id
1 'polypeptide(L)'
;MQTAVLLYLLLLLGAVAFFVLHIVAQWRFTATLRKRYPDQWKTIVEADSGRPNGLSNWLRVRRVLRSDAPALFNDDQLNRWQALWRRAPWLAWPCWLAAMALQWWAMKQH
;
A
#
# COMPACT_ATOMS: atom_id res chain seq x y z
N MET A 1 13.42 27.29 -16.73
CA MET A 1 14.03 26.51 -15.62
C MET A 1 13.07 26.27 -14.45
N GLN A 2 12.35 27.26 -13.91
CA GLN A 2 11.44 27.08 -12.75
C GLN A 2 10.30 26.07 -12.95
N THR A 3 9.70 26.01 -14.15
CA THR A 3 8.62 25.06 -14.48
C THR A 3 9.04 23.60 -14.44
N ALA A 4 10.27 23.28 -14.87
CA ALA A 4 10.81 21.92 -14.82
C ALA A 4 11.07 21.45 -13.38
N VAL A 5 11.55 22.36 -12.52
CA VAL A 5 11.77 22.08 -11.09
C VAL A 5 10.44 21.82 -10.38
N LEU A 6 9.40 22.63 -10.66
CA LEU A 6 8.06 22.43 -10.10
C LEU A 6 7.45 21.08 -10.51
N LEU A 7 7.57 20.70 -11.79
CA LEU A 7 7.11 19.40 -12.27
C LEU A 7 7.84 18.24 -11.60
N TYR A 8 9.17 18.35 -11.44
CA TYR A 8 9.98 17.35 -10.75
C TYR A 8 9.57 17.17 -9.29
N LEU A 9 9.35 18.28 -8.57
CA LEU A 9 8.88 18.25 -7.18
C LEU A 9 7.48 17.66 -7.06
N LEU A 10 6.56 17.97 -7.98
CA LEU A 10 5.23 17.37 -8.03
C LEU A 10 5.28 15.85 -8.25
N LEU A 11 6.20 15.38 -9.10
CA LEU A 11 6.42 13.95 -9.33
C LEU A 11 6.99 13.26 -8.08
N LEU A 12 7.95 13.88 -7.40
CA LEU A 12 8.45 13.39 -6.11
C LEU A 12 7.34 13.31 -5.05
N LEU A 13 6.52 14.36 -4.95
CA LEU A 13 5.36 14.40 -4.05
C LEU A 13 4.34 13.32 -4.39
N GLY A 14 4.08 13.08 -5.67
CA GLY A 14 3.22 12.00 -6.14
C GLY A 14 3.74 10.63 -5.72
N ALA A 15 5.03 10.37 -5.90
CA ALA A 15 5.66 9.12 -5.48
C ALA A 15 5.57 8.91 -3.97
N VAL A 16 5.84 9.95 -3.17
CA VAL A 16 5.69 9.91 -1.71
C VAL A 16 4.24 9.66 -1.33
N ALA A 17 3.29 10.34 -1.96
CA ALA A 17 1.87 10.14 -1.70
C ALA A 17 1.42 8.70 -2.00
N PHE A 18 1.89 8.07 -3.09
CA PHE A 18 1.61 6.67 -3.39
C PHE A 18 2.25 5.71 -2.38
N PHE A 19 3.47 6.01 -1.91
CA PHE A 19 4.12 5.22 -0.88
C PHE A 19 3.37 5.28 0.45
N VAL A 20 2.95 6.48 0.85
CA VAL A 20 2.11 6.70 2.03
C VAL A 20 0.77 5.99 1.88
N LEU A 21 0.13 6.08 0.71
CA LEU A 21 -1.13 5.40 0.42
C LEU A 21 -0.99 3.87 0.56
N HIS A 22 0.13 3.30 0.12
CA HIS A 22 0.41 1.86 0.29
C HIS A 22 0.50 1.48 1.77
N ILE A 23 1.21 2.26 2.59
CA ILE A 23 1.34 2.00 4.04
C ILE A 23 -0.02 2.18 4.74
N VAL A 24 -0.72 3.28 4.45
CA VAL A 24 -2.03 3.58 5.04
C VAL A 24 -3.06 2.53 4.66
N ALA A 25 -3.08 2.05 3.42
CA ALA A 25 -3.97 0.97 3.01
C ALA A 25 -3.74 -0.31 3.81
N GLN A 26 -2.47 -0.67 4.06
CA GLN A 26 -2.13 -1.83 4.89
C GLN A 26 -2.58 -1.65 6.36
N TRP A 27 -2.40 -0.44 6.90
CA TRP A 27 -2.82 -0.12 8.26
C TRP A 27 -4.34 -0.05 8.42
N ARG A 28 -5.04 0.54 7.45
CA ARG A 28 -6.52 0.58 7.40
C ARG A 28 -7.10 -0.82 7.31
N PHE A 29 -6.55 -1.69 6.47
CA PHE A 29 -6.99 -3.09 6.36
C PHE A 29 -6.87 -3.82 7.71
N THR A 30 -5.73 -3.69 8.38
CA THR A 30 -5.52 -4.32 9.70
C THR A 30 -6.42 -3.76 10.78
N ALA A 31 -6.61 -2.44 10.83
CA ALA A 31 -7.50 -1.80 11.79
C ALA A 31 -8.96 -2.23 11.57
N THR A 32 -9.43 -2.27 10.32
CA THR A 32 -10.78 -2.73 9.98
C THR A 32 -10.97 -4.21 10.28
N LEU A 33 -10.01 -5.07 9.92
CA LEU A 33 -10.06 -6.50 10.20
C LEU A 33 -10.14 -6.75 11.72
N ARG A 34 -9.29 -6.08 12.51
CA ARG A 34 -9.32 -6.18 13.98
C ARG A 34 -10.64 -5.68 14.58
N LYS A 35 -11.23 -4.61 14.01
CA LYS A 35 -12.43 -3.98 14.55
C LYS A 35 -13.72 -4.71 14.16
N ARG A 36 -13.85 -5.17 12.92
CA ARG A 36 -15.07 -5.82 12.40
C ARG A 36 -15.05 -7.34 12.53
N TYR A 37 -13.88 -7.95 12.50
CA TYR A 37 -13.73 -9.40 12.53
C TYR A 37 -12.75 -9.85 13.63
N PRO A 38 -13.05 -9.52 14.90
CA PRO A 38 -12.16 -9.84 16.01
C PRO A 38 -11.96 -11.35 16.17
N ASP A 39 -12.98 -12.18 15.90
CA ASP A 39 -12.88 -13.63 16.03
C ASP A 39 -11.95 -14.25 14.99
N GLN A 40 -12.03 -13.79 13.74
CA GLN A 40 -11.14 -14.23 12.65
C GLN A 40 -9.72 -13.72 12.86
N TRP A 41 -9.59 -12.47 13.33
CA TRP A 41 -8.30 -11.92 13.76
C TRP A 41 -7.70 -12.82 14.85
N LYS A 42 -8.48 -13.19 15.86
CA LYS A 42 -8.05 -14.07 16.94
C LYS A 42 -7.59 -15.42 16.39
N THR A 43 -8.32 -16.06 15.50
CA THR A 43 -7.88 -17.30 14.83
C THR A 43 -6.55 -17.12 14.09
N ILE A 44 -6.34 -16.01 13.38
CA ILE A 44 -5.10 -15.74 12.64
C ILE A 44 -3.89 -15.50 13.58
N VAL A 45 -4.13 -14.87 14.74
CA VAL A 45 -3.10 -14.52 15.74
C VAL A 45 -2.79 -15.69 16.69
N GLU A 46 -3.83 -16.43 17.08
CA GLU A 46 -3.82 -17.40 18.17
C GLU A 46 -3.53 -18.82 17.67
N ALA A 47 -3.75 -19.11 16.38
CA ALA A 47 -3.48 -20.43 15.79
C ALA A 47 -2.01 -20.89 15.81
N ASP A 48 -1.05 -20.07 16.25
CA ASP A 48 0.37 -20.41 16.05
C ASP A 48 1.36 -19.77 17.03
N SER A 49 0.94 -18.89 17.94
CA SER A 49 1.90 -18.34 18.92
C SER A 49 1.24 -18.04 20.25
N GLY A 50 1.55 -18.86 21.25
CA GLY A 50 1.36 -18.55 22.67
C GLY A 50 2.17 -17.33 23.16
N ARG A 51 2.73 -16.51 22.26
CA ARG A 51 3.38 -15.22 22.55
C ARG A 51 2.95 -14.16 21.52
N PRO A 52 2.35 -13.04 21.96
CA PRO A 52 1.90 -11.98 21.08
C PRO A 52 3.09 -11.22 20.49
N ASN A 53 3.47 -11.55 19.25
CA ASN A 53 4.53 -10.83 18.54
C ASN A 53 3.93 -9.97 17.42
N GLY A 54 3.96 -8.64 17.58
CA GLY A 54 3.33 -7.70 16.64
C GLY A 54 3.85 -7.81 15.20
N LEU A 55 5.13 -8.16 15.02
CA LEU A 55 5.76 -8.33 13.71
C LEU A 55 5.29 -9.61 12.98
N SER A 56 5.13 -10.71 13.72
CA SER A 56 4.59 -11.99 13.21
C SER A 56 3.18 -11.79 12.66
N ASN A 57 2.34 -11.11 13.46
CA ASN A 57 0.99 -10.74 13.06
C ASN A 57 0.97 -9.91 11.77
N TRP A 58 1.89 -8.95 11.68
CA TRP A 58 2.00 -8.07 10.53
C TRP A 58 2.38 -8.81 9.24
N LEU A 59 3.30 -9.78 9.33
CA LEU A 59 3.70 -10.64 8.20
C LEU A 59 2.57 -11.60 7.78
N ARG A 60 1.80 -12.17 8.72
CA ARG A 60 0.64 -13.02 8.42
C ARG A 60 -0.45 -12.24 7.70
N VAL A 61 -0.80 -11.09 8.24
CA VAL A 61 -1.72 -10.14 7.60
C VAL A 61 -1.29 -9.82 6.18
N ARG A 62 0.01 -9.56 5.95
CA ARG A 62 0.55 -9.31 4.61
C ARG A 62 0.34 -10.50 3.67
N ARG A 63 0.45 -11.72 4.20
CA ARG A 63 0.19 -12.96 3.46
C ARG A 63 -1.31 -13.10 3.13
N VAL A 64 -2.19 -12.78 4.07
CA VAL A 64 -3.66 -12.76 3.90
C VAL A 64 -4.10 -11.67 2.91
N LEU A 65 -3.47 -10.49 2.93
CA LEU A 65 -3.68 -9.42 1.95
C LEU A 65 -3.25 -9.82 0.55
N ARG A 66 -2.28 -10.73 0.44
CA ARG A 66 -1.76 -11.22 -0.84
C ARG A 66 -2.56 -12.42 -1.37
N SER A 67 -3.35 -13.08 -0.53
CA SER A 67 -4.32 -14.11 -0.92
C SER A 67 -5.73 -13.53 -1.13
N ASP A 68 -6.61 -14.27 -1.82
CA ASP A 68 -8.03 -13.89 -2.02
C ASP A 68 -8.90 -14.06 -0.76
N ALA A 69 -8.27 -14.17 0.42
CA ALA A 69 -8.96 -14.29 1.70
C ALA A 69 -10.01 -13.19 1.99
N PRO A 70 -9.87 -11.92 1.57
CA PRO A 70 -10.92 -10.93 1.81
C PRO A 70 -12.14 -11.05 0.89
N ALA A 71 -12.08 -11.81 -0.21
CA ALA A 71 -13.29 -12.22 -0.93
C ALA A 71 -14.18 -13.11 -0.05
N LEU A 72 -13.57 -13.82 0.92
CA LEU A 72 -14.26 -14.65 1.90
C LEU A 72 -15.06 -13.83 2.93
N PHE A 73 -14.70 -12.57 3.16
CA PHE A 73 -15.37 -11.70 4.15
C PHE A 73 -16.55 -10.91 3.57
N ASN A 74 -16.75 -10.96 2.24
CA ASN A 74 -17.83 -10.29 1.50
C ASN A 74 -18.03 -8.80 1.88
N ASP A 75 -16.95 -8.12 2.30
CA ASP A 75 -16.96 -6.72 2.74
C ASP A 75 -16.26 -5.86 1.68
N ASP A 76 -17.07 -5.07 0.96
CA ASP A 76 -16.61 -4.16 -0.09
C ASP A 76 -15.52 -3.20 0.40
N GLN A 77 -15.53 -2.83 1.68
CA GLN A 77 -14.57 -1.88 2.23
C GLN A 77 -13.18 -2.52 2.34
N LEU A 78 -13.10 -3.77 2.83
CA LEU A 78 -11.86 -4.54 2.90
C LEU A 78 -11.31 -4.84 1.50
N ASN A 79 -12.19 -5.20 0.56
CA ASN A 79 -11.82 -5.48 -0.82
C ASN A 79 -11.26 -4.23 -1.53
N ARG A 80 -11.85 -3.05 -1.31
CA ARG A 80 -11.32 -1.76 -1.80
C ARG A 80 -9.94 -1.46 -1.25
N TRP A 81 -9.71 -1.63 0.06
CA TRP A 81 -8.39 -1.38 0.67
C TRP A 81 -7.32 -2.36 0.18
N GLN A 82 -7.65 -3.63 -0.03
CA GLN A 82 -6.75 -4.61 -0.63
C GLN A 82 -6.43 -4.25 -2.09
N ALA A 83 -7.44 -3.90 -2.88
CA ALA A 83 -7.26 -3.48 -4.27
C ALA A 83 -6.38 -2.21 -4.35
N LEU A 84 -6.59 -1.24 -3.45
CA LEU A 84 -5.74 -0.04 -3.31
C LEU A 84 -4.31 -0.42 -2.93
N TRP A 85 -4.12 -1.33 -1.97
CA TRP A 85 -2.80 -1.80 -1.57
C TRP A 85 -2.05 -2.48 -2.72
N ARG A 86 -2.76 -3.28 -3.54
CA ARG A 86 -2.20 -3.99 -4.71
C ARG A 86 -1.95 -3.06 -5.90
N ARG A 87 -2.78 -2.03 -6.09
CA ARG A 87 -2.63 -1.03 -7.16
C ARG A 87 -1.66 0.09 -6.80
N ALA A 88 -1.40 0.37 -5.53
CA ALA A 88 -0.51 1.46 -5.11
C ALA A 88 0.92 1.36 -5.69
N PRO A 89 1.59 0.19 -5.71
CA PRO A 89 2.88 0.03 -6.40
C PRO A 89 2.76 0.25 -7.92
N TRP A 90 1.62 -0.11 -8.49
CA TRP A 90 1.32 0.08 -9.91
C TRP A 90 1.11 1.55 -10.26
N LEU A 91 0.57 2.35 -9.34
CA LEU A 91 0.41 3.80 -9.48
C LEU A 91 1.71 4.58 -9.21
N ALA A 92 2.63 4.02 -8.44
CA ALA A 92 3.97 4.59 -8.27
C ALA A 92 4.81 4.50 -9.56
N TRP A 93 4.59 3.46 -10.37
CA TRP A 93 5.27 3.24 -11.66
C TRP A 93 5.14 4.38 -12.68
N PRO A 94 3.94 4.89 -13.02
CA PRO A 94 3.80 6.02 -13.95
C PRO A 94 4.40 7.31 -13.37
N CYS A 95 4.41 7.47 -12.04
CA CYS A 95 5.05 8.61 -11.39
C CYS A 95 6.59 8.55 -11.56
N TRP A 96 7.17 7.37 -11.42
CA TRP A 96 8.60 7.16 -11.64
C TRP A 96 9.00 7.29 -13.13
N LEU A 97 8.19 6.76 -14.05
CA LEU A 97 8.40 6.92 -15.49
C LEU A 97 8.31 8.39 -15.93
N ALA A 98 7.34 9.14 -15.41
CA ALA A 98 7.22 10.56 -15.71
C ALA A 98 8.40 11.36 -15.13
N ALA A 99 8.93 10.99 -13.95
CA ALA A 99 10.16 11.58 -13.42
C ALA A 99 11.38 11.30 -14.29
N MET A 100 11.56 10.05 -14.76
CA MET A 100 12.64 9.70 -15.69
C MET A 100 12.52 10.43 -17.03
N ALA A 101 11.30 10.51 -17.60
CA ALA A 101 11.06 11.22 -18.85
C ALA A 101 11.39 12.72 -18.72
N LEU A 102 11.02 13.34 -17.61
CA LEU A 102 11.34 14.74 -17.33
C LEU A 102 12.85 14.96 -17.15
N GLN A 103 13.53 14.06 -16.42
CA GLN A 103 14.98 14.10 -16.24
C GLN A 103 15.72 13.93 -17.58
N TRP A 104 15.25 13.03 -18.44
CA TRP A 104 15.85 12.80 -19.75
C TRP A 104 15.67 14.01 -20.68
N TRP A 105 14.49 14.65 -20.64
CA TRP A 105 14.22 15.87 -21.41
C TRP A 105 15.07 17.06 -20.93
N ALA A 106 15.25 17.20 -19.61
CA ALA A 106 16.09 18.23 -19.02
C ALA A 106 17.59 18.06 -19.38
N MET A 107 18.10 16.82 -19.38
CA MET A 107 19.48 16.56 -19.82
C MET A 107 19.69 16.82 -21.31
N LYS A 108 18.65 16.69 -22.14
CA LYS A 108 18.74 16.92 -23.60
C LYS A 108 18.74 18.41 -23.99
N GLN A 109 18.39 19.30 -23.06
CA GLN A 109 18.39 20.75 -23.26
C GLN A 109 19.70 21.43 -22.85
N HIS A 110 20.64 20.66 -22.30
CA HIS A 110 21.92 21.13 -21.79
C HIS A 110 23.06 20.64 -22.68
#